data_AF-A0A965GFC6-F1
#
_entry.id   AF-A0A965GFC6-F1
#
_cell.length_a   1.000
_cell.length_b   1.000
_cell.length_c   1.000
_cell.angle_alpha   90.00
_cell.angle_beta   90.00
_cell.angle_gamma   90.00
#
_symmetry.space_group_name_H-M   'P 1'
#
loop_
_entity.id
_entity.type
_entity.pdbx_description
1 polymer ?
#
loop_
_entity_poly.entity_id
_entity_poly.type
_entity_poly.pdbx_seq_one_letter_code
_entity_poly.pdbx_strand_id
1 'polypeptide(L)'
;AASVRLSQELLALNGLPTLAGINAVTAQVIGESPTSFSQTIEINQGAESGIRVGMPVLNAAGLIGKITKVFTNRSFVMLITDPDFSISVKVVSTGRKTTESTVLGITSVTTSTAVPIEPISNTPDAETTTTTTTTTPIAGFTAVVTTLPATPKGLTSITIPSASELDVRETGVIQGNGPTRQPTVRFIDNSLRFGSIEAGVPIVTAGGSRSLAPPDVLIGVVSRVVERVGSAGPLLEIEIAAELTNLSFVRVLLYQPITEKKSP
;
A
#
# COMPACT_ATOMS: atom_id res chain seq x y z
N ALA A 1 27.92 22.66 18.14
CA ALA A 1 26.68 22.62 17.32
C ALA A 1 26.79 21.71 16.09
N ALA A 2 27.93 21.69 15.37
CA ALA A 2 28.11 20.84 14.18
C ALA A 2 28.03 19.32 14.45
N SER A 3 28.59 18.86 15.58
CA SER A 3 28.62 17.43 15.95
C SER A 3 27.23 16.86 16.25
N VAL A 4 26.32 17.68 16.78
CA VAL A 4 24.93 17.29 17.05
C VAL A 4 24.14 17.18 15.74
N ARG A 5 24.39 18.09 14.78
CA ARG A 5 23.80 18.00 13.44
C ARG A 5 24.26 16.75 12.69
N LEU A 6 25.56 16.44 12.72
CA LEU A 6 26.12 15.25 12.08
C LEU A 6 25.61 13.96 12.75
N SER A 7 25.47 13.95 14.08
CA SER A 7 24.85 12.86 14.83
C SER A 7 23.36 12.69 14.48
N GLN A 8 22.61 13.78 14.32
CA GLN A 8 21.20 13.76 13.91
C GLN A 8 21.04 13.30 12.46
N GLU A 9 21.96 13.68 11.58
CA GLU A 9 22.00 13.23 10.18
C GLU A 9 22.30 11.73 10.07
N LEU A 10 23.25 11.22 10.86
CA LEU A 10 23.52 9.79 10.97
C LEU A 10 22.34 9.00 11.56
N LEU A 11 21.61 9.57 12.52
CA LEU A 11 20.42 8.96 13.10
C LEU A 11 19.23 8.98 12.13
N ALA A 12 19.06 10.06 11.36
CA ALA A 12 18.04 10.13 10.32
C ALA A 12 18.32 9.13 9.18
N LEU A 13 19.59 8.91 8.84
CA LEU A 13 20.02 7.91 7.84
C LEU A 13 19.83 6.46 8.33
N ASN A 14 20.08 6.18 9.61
CA ASN A 14 19.84 4.86 10.23
C ASN A 14 18.36 4.61 10.57
N GLY A 15 17.57 5.67 10.69
CA GLY A 15 16.16 5.63 11.08
C GLY A 15 15.18 5.38 9.93
N LEU A 16 15.64 5.16 8.70
CA LEU A 16 14.78 4.68 7.60
C LEU A 16 14.47 3.19 7.84
N PRO A 17 13.28 2.87 8.40
CA PRO A 17 13.02 1.54 8.95
C PRO A 17 12.98 0.44 7.88
N THR A 18 12.85 0.80 6.60
CA THR A 18 12.64 -0.18 5.53
C THR A 18 13.89 -0.61 4.77
N LEU A 19 15.03 0.07 4.93
CA LEU A 19 16.28 -0.30 4.26
C LEU A 19 17.48 -0.46 5.19
N ALA A 20 17.41 0.01 6.45
CA ALA A 20 18.54 0.10 7.38
C ALA A 20 19.16 -1.26 7.82
N GLY A 21 18.55 -2.39 7.47
CA GLY A 21 19.06 -3.73 7.80
C GLY A 21 19.53 -4.57 6.61
N ILE A 22 19.44 -4.06 5.39
CA ILE A 22 19.68 -4.86 4.18
C ILE A 22 21.02 -4.46 3.58
N ASN A 23 21.96 -5.41 3.55
CA ASN A 23 23.25 -5.22 2.89
C ASN A 23 23.02 -4.89 1.41
N ALA A 24 23.79 -3.96 0.88
CA ALA A 24 23.69 -3.54 -0.51
C ALA A 24 25.07 -3.41 -1.13
N VAL A 25 25.17 -3.76 -2.41
CA VAL A 25 26.40 -3.69 -3.20
C VAL A 25 26.22 -2.66 -4.28
N THR A 26 27.18 -1.75 -4.40
CA THR A 26 27.21 -0.77 -5.50
C THR A 26 27.96 -1.39 -6.68
N ALA A 27 27.36 -1.31 -7.86
CA ALA A 27 27.91 -1.82 -9.10
C ALA A 27 27.89 -0.74 -10.18
N GLN A 28 28.88 -0.80 -11.06
CA GLN A 28 28.93 0.02 -12.26
C GLN A 28 28.29 -0.73 -13.42
N VAL A 29 27.51 -0.02 -14.24
CA VAL A 29 26.98 -0.55 -15.50
C VAL A 29 28.09 -0.53 -16.54
N ILE A 30 28.36 -1.69 -17.13
CA ILE A 30 29.43 -1.89 -18.12
C ILE A 30 28.90 -2.23 -19.51
N GLY A 31 27.62 -2.58 -19.61
CA GLY A 31 26.96 -2.88 -20.86
C GLY A 31 25.47 -2.66 -20.75
N GLU A 32 24.88 -2.21 -21.85
CA GLU A 32 23.44 -2.06 -21.99
C GLU A 32 23.02 -2.87 -23.22
N SER A 33 21.98 -3.68 -23.09
CA SER A 33 21.40 -4.42 -24.22
C SER A 33 19.87 -4.27 -24.28
N PRO A 34 19.32 -3.04 -24.32
CA PRO A 34 17.90 -2.82 -24.47
C PRO A 34 17.45 -3.09 -25.91
N THR A 35 16.71 -4.18 -26.12
CA THR A 35 15.97 -4.48 -27.35
C THR A 35 14.47 -4.39 -27.09
N SER A 36 13.63 -4.18 -28.11
CA SER A 36 12.17 -4.07 -27.91
C SER A 36 11.53 -5.27 -27.20
N PHE A 37 12.18 -6.43 -27.21
CA PHE A 37 11.70 -7.68 -26.59
C PHE A 37 12.40 -8.02 -25.28
N SER A 38 13.63 -7.53 -25.05
CA SER A 38 14.36 -7.77 -23.82
C SER A 38 15.16 -6.54 -23.41
N GLN A 39 14.92 -6.07 -22.20
CA GLN A 39 15.50 -4.88 -21.59
C GLN A 39 16.41 -5.32 -20.44
N THR A 40 17.69 -5.54 -20.76
CA THR A 40 18.69 -6.01 -19.80
C THR A 40 19.93 -5.12 -19.81
N ILE A 41 20.52 -4.92 -18.63
CA ILE A 41 21.82 -4.25 -18.45
C ILE A 41 22.83 -5.21 -17.81
N GLU A 42 24.11 -5.00 -18.06
CA GLU A 42 25.24 -5.77 -17.51
C GLU A 42 26.01 -4.91 -16.50
N ILE A 43 26.31 -5.47 -15.33
CA ILE A 43 27.00 -4.79 -14.23
C ILE A 43 28.30 -5.51 -13.85
N ASN A 44 29.29 -4.76 -13.38
CA ASN A 44 30.63 -5.26 -13.00
C ASN A 44 30.72 -5.96 -11.63
N GLN A 45 29.59 -6.45 -11.12
CA GLN A 45 29.52 -7.17 -9.85
C GLN A 45 28.81 -8.50 -10.06
N GLY A 46 29.25 -9.54 -9.37
CA GLY A 46 28.73 -10.90 -9.54
C GLY A 46 28.66 -11.69 -8.24
N ALA A 47 28.76 -13.02 -8.36
CA ALA A 47 28.64 -13.95 -7.25
C ALA A 47 29.68 -13.73 -6.13
N GLU A 48 30.89 -13.27 -6.48
CA GLU A 48 31.94 -12.93 -5.49
C GLU A 48 31.51 -11.81 -4.53
N SER A 49 30.66 -10.91 -5.00
CA SER A 49 30.10 -9.80 -4.22
C SER A 49 28.82 -10.21 -3.46
N GLY A 50 28.50 -11.51 -3.44
CA GLY A 50 27.31 -12.05 -2.78
C GLY A 50 26.02 -11.88 -3.58
N ILE A 51 26.09 -11.39 -4.82
CA ILE A 51 24.94 -11.20 -5.68
C ILE A 51 24.35 -12.55 -6.10
N ARG A 52 23.02 -12.64 -6.11
CA ARG A 52 22.27 -13.83 -6.56
C ARG A 52 21.15 -13.42 -7.47
N VAL A 53 20.68 -14.39 -8.25
CA VAL A 53 19.47 -14.22 -9.07
C VAL A 53 18.29 -13.90 -8.14
N GLY A 54 17.39 -13.05 -8.64
CA GLY A 54 16.22 -12.56 -7.91
C GLY A 54 16.47 -11.31 -7.08
N MET A 55 17.71 -10.92 -6.81
CA MET A 55 17.98 -9.71 -6.04
C MET A 55 17.49 -8.44 -6.77
N PRO A 56 16.83 -7.50 -6.07
CA PRO A 56 16.35 -6.26 -6.67
C PRO A 56 17.47 -5.24 -6.82
N VAL A 57 17.36 -4.42 -7.86
CA VAL A 57 18.34 -3.41 -8.24
C VAL A 57 17.69 -2.04 -8.25
N LEU A 58 18.33 -1.08 -7.58
CA LEU A 58 17.80 0.25 -7.32
C LEU A 58 18.79 1.32 -7.78
N ASN A 59 18.26 2.47 -8.16
CA ASN A 59 18.98 3.72 -8.29
C ASN A 59 18.76 4.59 -7.03
N ALA A 60 19.35 5.79 -7.00
CA ALA A 60 19.07 6.83 -6.01
C ALA A 60 17.57 7.22 -5.95
N ALA A 61 16.88 7.16 -7.08
CA ALA A 61 15.47 7.59 -7.19
C ALA A 61 14.44 6.47 -6.99
N GLY A 62 14.78 5.20 -7.28
CA GLY A 62 13.80 4.11 -7.21
C GLY A 62 14.28 2.77 -7.73
N LEU A 63 13.36 1.80 -7.80
CA LEU A 63 13.60 0.46 -8.33
C LEU A 63 13.85 0.50 -9.85
N ILE A 64 14.96 -0.10 -10.28
CA ILE A 64 15.30 -0.26 -11.69
C ILE A 64 14.81 -1.61 -12.21
N GLY A 65 14.96 -2.67 -11.41
CA GLY A 65 14.69 -4.02 -11.88
C GLY A 65 15.17 -5.12 -10.94
N LYS A 66 15.47 -6.29 -11.51
CA LYS A 66 15.91 -7.49 -10.79
C LYS A 66 17.04 -8.21 -11.52
N ILE A 67 17.86 -8.95 -10.78
CA ILE A 67 18.91 -9.77 -11.37
C ILE A 67 18.32 -11.07 -11.91
N THR A 68 18.61 -11.37 -13.18
CA THR A 68 18.14 -12.58 -13.86
C THR A 68 19.27 -13.58 -14.10
N LYS A 69 20.51 -13.12 -14.24
CA LYS A 69 21.68 -14.01 -14.41
C LYS A 69 22.87 -13.47 -13.62
N VAL A 70 23.62 -14.37 -12.99
CA VAL A 70 24.82 -14.03 -12.23
C VAL A 70 25.98 -14.89 -12.71
N PHE A 71 27.11 -14.24 -12.98
CA PHE A 71 28.40 -14.87 -13.21
C PHE A 71 29.34 -14.51 -12.04
N THR A 72 30.59 -14.98 -12.08
CA THR A 72 31.57 -14.76 -11.01
C THR A 72 31.80 -13.28 -10.71
N ASN A 73 32.10 -12.49 -11.73
CA ASN A 73 32.49 -11.07 -11.65
C ASN A 73 31.52 -10.10 -12.36
N ARG A 74 30.44 -10.61 -12.94
CA ARG A 74 29.44 -9.82 -13.65
C ARG A 74 28.04 -10.36 -13.43
N SER A 75 27.02 -9.53 -13.63
CA SER A 75 25.64 -9.98 -13.59
C SER A 75 24.77 -9.18 -14.54
N PHE A 76 23.61 -9.77 -14.88
CA PHE A 76 22.63 -9.20 -15.78
C PHE A 76 21.38 -8.82 -14.99
N VAL A 77 20.96 -7.57 -15.15
CA VAL A 77 19.78 -6.99 -14.51
C VAL A 77 18.72 -6.79 -15.57
N MET A 78 17.55 -7.38 -15.36
CA MET A 78 16.36 -7.15 -16.16
C MET A 78 15.62 -5.93 -15.62
N LEU A 79 15.33 -4.98 -16.52
CA LEU A 79 14.69 -3.71 -16.19
C LEU A 79 13.19 -3.88 -15.93
N ILE A 80 12.60 -2.94 -15.18
CA ILE A 80 11.16 -2.88 -14.92
C ILE A 80 10.33 -2.63 -16.19
N THR A 81 10.96 -2.09 -17.24
CA THR A 81 10.34 -1.90 -18.56
C THR A 81 10.29 -3.18 -19.38
N ASP A 82 11.00 -4.25 -18.98
CA ASP A 82 10.99 -5.52 -19.69
C ASP A 82 9.59 -6.17 -19.67
N PRO A 83 9.08 -6.72 -20.80
CA PRO A 83 7.77 -7.35 -20.86
C PRO A 83 7.58 -8.57 -19.93
N ASP A 84 8.67 -9.27 -19.61
CA ASP A 84 8.66 -10.43 -18.70
C ASP A 84 8.85 -10.01 -17.23
N PHE A 85 9.02 -8.71 -16.96
CA PHE A 85 9.13 -8.20 -15.60
C PHE A 85 7.79 -8.17 -14.89
N SER A 86 7.76 -8.77 -13.70
CA SER A 86 6.65 -8.72 -12.77
C SER A 86 7.13 -8.60 -11.32
N ILE A 87 6.50 -7.71 -10.56
CA ILE A 87 6.72 -7.56 -9.11
C ILE A 87 5.44 -7.11 -8.41
N SER A 88 5.25 -7.54 -7.16
CA SER A 88 4.12 -7.10 -6.35
C SER A 88 4.35 -5.71 -5.78
N VAL A 89 3.31 -4.89 -5.89
CA VAL A 89 3.33 -3.47 -5.51
C VAL A 89 2.14 -3.13 -4.65
N LYS A 90 2.30 -2.05 -3.89
CA LYS A 90 1.25 -1.44 -3.11
C LYS A 90 1.17 0.04 -3.44
N VAL A 91 -0.05 0.52 -3.58
CA VAL A 91 -0.34 1.94 -3.83
C VAL A 91 -0.51 2.59 -2.47
N VAL A 92 0.32 3.58 -2.15
CA VAL A 92 0.24 4.28 -0.86
C VAL A 92 -0.81 5.36 -1.01
N SER A 93 -2.09 4.99 -0.84
CA SER A 93 -3.15 5.99 -0.77
C SER A 93 -2.97 6.80 0.51
N THR A 94 -2.66 8.09 0.36
CA THR A 94 -2.85 9.02 1.47
C THR A 94 -4.35 9.18 1.60
N GLY A 95 -4.97 8.44 2.53
CA GLY A 95 -6.36 8.63 2.88
C GLY A 95 -6.60 10.12 2.98
N ARG A 96 -7.56 10.62 2.18
CA ARG A 96 -7.99 12.02 2.03
C ARG A 96 -7.32 12.88 3.08
N LYS A 97 -6.39 13.76 2.67
CA LYS A 97 -5.95 14.88 3.50
C LYS A 97 -7.24 15.56 3.91
N THR A 98 -7.73 15.29 5.11
CA THR A 98 -8.83 16.01 5.69
C THR A 98 -8.21 17.37 5.88
N THR A 99 -8.37 18.23 4.88
CA THR A 99 -8.31 19.66 5.10
C THR A 99 -9.15 19.83 6.34
N GLU A 100 -8.49 20.25 7.41
CA GLU A 100 -9.08 20.69 8.65
C GLU A 100 -9.88 21.95 8.31
N SER A 101 -10.93 21.78 7.51
CA SER A 101 -11.96 22.77 7.32
C SER A 101 -12.74 22.72 8.62
N THR A 102 -12.36 23.62 9.52
CA THR A 102 -13.28 24.18 10.51
C THR A 102 -14.49 24.72 9.75
N VAL A 103 -15.43 23.84 9.39
CA VAL A 103 -16.75 24.25 8.93
C VAL A 103 -17.58 24.39 10.19
N LEU A 104 -17.64 25.64 10.67
CA LEU A 104 -18.69 26.12 11.56
C LEU A 104 -20.02 25.57 11.06
N GLY A 105 -20.68 24.79 11.92
CA GLY A 105 -21.95 24.16 11.60
C GLY A 105 -22.99 25.18 11.20
N ILE A 106 -23.76 24.86 10.15
CA ILE A 106 -25.19 25.15 10.11
C ILE A 106 -25.90 24.01 9.37
N THR A 107 -26.85 23.44 10.08
CA THR A 107 -27.93 22.57 9.63
C THR A 107 -28.51 23.06 8.30
N SER A 108 -28.68 22.16 7.33
CA SER A 108 -29.59 22.40 6.21
C SER A 108 -30.37 21.13 5.94
N VAL A 109 -31.64 21.23 6.31
CA VAL A 109 -32.70 20.23 6.24
C VAL A 109 -33.04 19.93 4.78
N THR A 110 -33.37 18.67 4.56
CA THR A 110 -33.92 18.02 3.37
C THR A 110 -35.13 18.75 2.77
N THR A 111 -35.15 18.90 1.44
CA THR A 111 -36.40 19.08 0.68
C THR A 111 -36.26 18.38 -0.67
N SER A 112 -36.70 17.12 -0.73
CA SER A 112 -36.87 16.37 -1.97
C SER A 112 -38.36 16.32 -2.31
N THR A 113 -38.69 17.00 -3.38
CA THR A 113 -40.00 17.08 -4.03
C THR A 113 -40.47 15.69 -4.46
N ALA A 114 -41.70 15.30 -4.07
CA ALA A 114 -42.41 14.17 -4.67
C ALA A 114 -43.91 14.47 -4.80
N VAL A 115 -44.45 14.00 -5.91
CA VAL A 115 -45.71 14.33 -6.60
C VAL A 115 -46.95 13.73 -5.91
N PRO A 116 -48.12 14.41 -5.85
CA PRO A 116 -49.33 13.81 -5.31
C PRO A 116 -50.05 12.98 -6.39
N ILE A 117 -50.33 11.72 -6.07
CA ILE A 117 -51.24 10.84 -6.83
C ILE A 117 -52.27 10.30 -5.82
N GLU A 118 -53.55 10.62 -6.02
CA GLU A 118 -54.71 9.89 -5.48
C GLU A 118 -55.23 8.91 -6.56
N PRO A 119 -56.17 7.95 -6.30
CA PRO A 119 -56.82 7.50 -5.05
C PRO A 119 -56.84 5.94 -4.88
N ILE A 120 -57.30 5.40 -3.73
CA ILE A 120 -58.45 4.47 -3.55
C ILE A 120 -58.49 3.84 -2.14
N SER A 121 -59.71 3.76 -1.59
CA SER A 121 -60.15 3.15 -0.33
C SER A 121 -59.90 1.63 -0.28
N ASN A 122 -59.54 1.10 0.92
CA ASN A 122 -60.14 -0.07 1.60
C ASN A 122 -59.37 -0.42 2.92
N THR A 123 -60.08 -0.40 4.05
CA THR A 123 -59.74 -0.95 5.38
C THR A 123 -60.16 -2.43 5.51
N PRO A 124 -59.85 -3.19 6.61
CA PRO A 124 -58.74 -3.18 7.58
C PRO A 124 -58.16 -4.60 7.87
N ASP A 125 -57.27 -4.69 8.87
CA ASP A 125 -56.82 -5.86 9.68
C ASP A 125 -55.36 -6.35 9.47
N ALA A 126 -54.50 -6.04 10.46
CA ALA A 126 -53.63 -7.02 11.15
C ALA A 126 -52.69 -6.33 12.19
N GLU A 127 -52.99 -6.60 13.46
CA GLU A 127 -52.16 -6.71 14.67
C GLU A 127 -50.89 -5.87 14.89
N THR A 128 -50.99 -5.00 15.90
CA THR A 128 -49.91 -4.46 16.72
C THR A 128 -49.65 -5.40 17.90
N THR A 129 -48.42 -5.91 18.07
CA THR A 129 -47.99 -6.57 19.31
C THR A 129 -46.97 -5.68 20.04
N THR A 130 -47.42 -5.02 21.09
CA THR A 130 -46.59 -4.38 22.12
C THR A 130 -46.68 -5.21 23.41
N THR A 131 -45.55 -5.71 23.92
CA THR A 131 -45.51 -6.39 25.23
C THR A 131 -45.12 -5.39 26.33
N THR A 132 -46.10 -5.02 27.14
CA THR A 132 -45.94 -4.32 28.43
C THR A 132 -45.82 -5.34 29.57
N THR A 133 -44.78 -5.25 30.39
CA THR A 133 -44.69 -5.98 31.66
C THR A 133 -45.15 -5.09 32.81
N THR A 134 -46.25 -5.50 33.47
CA THR A 134 -46.84 -4.86 34.65
C THR A 134 -46.25 -5.48 35.91
N THR A 135 -45.75 -4.66 36.84
CA THR A 135 -45.39 -5.10 38.20
C THR A 135 -46.41 -4.57 39.20
N THR A 136 -47.14 -5.47 39.85
CA THR A 136 -48.02 -5.16 40.99
C THR A 136 -47.22 -5.25 42.30
N PRO A 137 -47.22 -4.21 43.16
CA PRO A 137 -46.67 -4.35 44.50
C PRO A 137 -47.70 -4.98 45.46
N ILE A 138 -47.25 -5.98 46.23
CA ILE A 138 -48.00 -6.58 47.34
C ILE A 138 -47.78 -5.73 48.59
N ALA A 139 -48.87 -5.28 49.22
CA ALA A 139 -48.82 -4.50 50.45
C ALA A 139 -48.37 -5.37 51.64
N GLY A 140 -47.35 -4.92 52.38
CA GLY A 140 -46.93 -5.53 53.66
C GLY A 140 -45.49 -6.06 53.74
N PHE A 141 -44.71 -5.97 52.66
CA PHE A 141 -43.28 -6.31 52.69
C PHE A 141 -42.41 -5.08 52.37
N THR A 142 -41.78 -4.51 53.39
CA THR A 142 -40.64 -3.61 53.23
C THR A 142 -39.42 -4.44 52.84
N ALA A 143 -39.13 -4.53 51.54
CA ALA A 143 -37.88 -5.10 51.08
C ALA A 143 -36.73 -4.14 51.45
N VAL A 144 -35.81 -4.63 52.28
CA VAL A 144 -34.53 -3.96 52.57
C VAL A 144 -33.75 -3.87 51.26
N VAL A 145 -33.51 -2.66 50.78
CA VAL A 145 -32.58 -2.42 49.68
C VAL A 145 -31.17 -2.43 50.27
N THR A 146 -30.51 -3.57 50.25
CA THR A 146 -29.06 -3.62 50.39
C THR A 146 -28.44 -3.20 49.06
N THR A 147 -28.14 -1.91 48.91
CA THR A 147 -27.33 -1.43 47.79
C THR A 147 -25.90 -1.90 47.98
N LEU A 148 -25.42 -2.80 47.11
CA LEU A 148 -24.01 -3.13 47.00
C LEU A 148 -23.23 -1.83 46.65
N PRO A 149 -22.07 -1.54 47.27
CA PRO A 149 -21.29 -0.36 46.91
C PRO A 149 -20.87 -0.42 45.45
N ALA A 150 -20.95 0.70 44.75
CA ALA A 150 -20.54 0.83 43.35
C ALA A 150 -19.04 0.52 43.22
N THR A 151 -18.70 -0.51 42.44
CA THR A 151 -17.33 -0.76 42.00
C THR A 151 -16.84 0.46 41.20
N PRO A 152 -15.73 1.13 41.59
CA PRO A 152 -15.18 2.23 40.82
C PRO A 152 -14.58 1.67 39.53
N LYS A 153 -15.28 1.85 38.41
CA LYS A 153 -14.75 1.56 37.07
C LYS A 153 -13.86 2.72 36.62
N GLY A 154 -12.74 2.90 37.32
CA GLY A 154 -11.61 3.68 36.84
C GLY A 154 -10.86 2.88 35.79
N LEU A 155 -11.34 2.93 34.54
CA LEU A 155 -10.47 2.73 33.38
C LEU A 155 -10.37 4.10 32.74
N THR A 156 -9.24 4.76 32.95
CA THR A 156 -8.77 5.80 32.05
C THR A 156 -8.83 5.21 30.64
N SER A 157 -9.79 5.66 29.83
CA SER A 157 -9.69 5.44 28.40
C SER A 157 -8.44 6.18 27.97
N ILE A 158 -7.34 5.43 27.82
CA ILE A 158 -6.20 5.90 27.05
C ILE A 158 -6.78 6.10 25.66
N THR A 159 -7.14 7.35 25.34
CA THR A 159 -7.41 7.77 23.98
C THR A 159 -6.07 7.65 23.28
N ILE A 160 -5.82 6.46 22.73
CA ILE A 160 -4.77 6.25 21.76
C ILE A 160 -5.22 7.12 20.58
N PRO A 161 -4.48 8.19 20.21
CA PRO A 161 -4.76 8.83 18.95
C PRO A 161 -4.56 7.75 17.88
N SER A 162 -5.59 7.50 17.07
CA SER A 162 -5.47 6.69 15.86
C SER A 162 -4.29 7.22 15.07
N ALA A 163 -3.13 6.57 15.23
CA ALA A 163 -2.03 6.72 14.30
C ALA A 163 -2.65 6.47 12.94
N SER A 164 -2.55 7.46 12.05
CA SER A 164 -2.96 7.36 10.65
C SER A 164 -2.60 5.97 10.13
N GLU A 165 -3.61 5.12 10.07
CA GLU A 165 -3.52 3.79 9.51
C GLU A 165 -3.39 4.03 8.01
N LEU A 166 -2.14 4.13 7.56
CA LEU A 166 -1.85 4.01 6.14
C LEU A 166 -2.36 2.62 5.76
N ASP A 167 -3.56 2.55 5.20
CA ASP A 167 -4.17 1.35 4.63
C ASP A 167 -3.28 0.90 3.47
N VAL A 168 -2.25 0.14 3.82
CA VAL A 168 -1.17 -0.24 2.92
C VAL A 168 -1.14 -1.75 2.87
N ARG A 169 -1.99 -2.30 2.00
CA ARG A 169 -2.07 -3.72 1.68
C ARG A 169 -1.92 -3.93 0.17
N GLU A 170 -1.22 -5.00 -0.17
CA GLU A 170 -0.77 -5.41 -1.51
C GLU A 170 -1.87 -5.19 -2.57
N THR A 171 -1.66 -4.21 -3.44
CA THR A 171 -2.72 -3.67 -4.29
C THR A 171 -2.64 -4.26 -5.70
N GLY A 172 -1.48 -4.71 -6.17
CA GLY A 172 -1.39 -5.33 -7.49
C GLY A 172 -0.01 -5.82 -7.89
N VAL A 173 0.09 -6.25 -9.14
CA VAL A 173 1.34 -6.65 -9.81
C VAL A 173 1.62 -5.67 -10.93
N ILE A 174 2.83 -5.10 -10.95
CA ILE A 174 3.30 -4.29 -12.07
C ILE A 174 3.84 -5.19 -13.16
N GLN A 175 3.57 -4.82 -14.41
CA GLN A 175 4.06 -5.48 -15.61
C GLN A 175 4.72 -4.45 -16.52
N GLY A 176 5.93 -4.75 -16.99
CA GLY A 176 6.62 -3.94 -17.99
C GLY A 176 6.00 -4.12 -19.38
N ASN A 177 6.09 -3.09 -20.22
CA ASN A 177 5.47 -3.06 -21.55
C ASN A 177 6.47 -2.68 -22.67
N GLY A 178 7.76 -2.92 -22.44
CA GLY A 178 8.86 -2.50 -23.31
C GLY A 178 9.31 -1.05 -23.06
N PRO A 179 10.29 -0.55 -23.84
CA PRO A 179 10.85 0.79 -23.64
C PRO A 179 9.93 1.93 -24.09
N THR A 180 8.97 1.68 -24.97
CA THR A 180 8.11 2.72 -25.57
C THR A 180 6.80 2.93 -24.80
N ARG A 181 6.38 1.98 -23.98
CA ARG A 181 5.10 2.03 -23.26
C ARG A 181 5.34 2.10 -21.76
N GLN A 182 4.45 2.82 -21.08
CA GLN A 182 4.47 2.88 -19.63
C GLN A 182 4.14 1.51 -19.03
N PRO A 183 4.82 1.11 -17.94
CA PRO A 183 4.45 -0.08 -17.20
C PRO A 183 3.05 0.07 -16.62
N THR A 184 2.37 -1.04 -16.47
CA THR A 184 0.98 -1.07 -15.99
C THR A 184 0.84 -1.93 -14.75
N VAL A 185 0.03 -1.50 -13.79
CA VAL A 185 -0.34 -2.32 -12.63
C VAL A 185 -1.72 -2.92 -12.81
N ARG A 186 -1.79 -4.24 -12.58
CA ARG A 186 -3.01 -5.03 -12.55
C ARG A 186 -3.32 -5.42 -11.11
N PHE A 187 -4.58 -5.26 -10.71
CA PHE A 187 -5.03 -5.65 -9.38
C PHE A 187 -5.35 -7.15 -9.36
N ILE A 188 -5.05 -7.78 -8.24
CA ILE A 188 -5.46 -9.16 -7.96
C ILE A 188 -6.80 -9.16 -7.19
N ASP A 189 -7.09 -8.10 -6.44
CA ASP A 189 -8.30 -7.97 -5.63
C ASP A 189 -9.02 -6.64 -5.94
N ASN A 190 -10.35 -6.71 -6.12
CA ASN A 190 -11.24 -5.60 -6.42
C ASN A 190 -11.94 -5.05 -5.16
N SER A 191 -11.40 -5.31 -3.97
CA SER A 191 -12.08 -4.88 -2.74
C SER A 191 -12.21 -3.35 -2.70
N LEU A 192 -13.45 -2.86 -2.55
CA LEU A 192 -13.80 -1.44 -2.34
C LEU A 192 -13.20 -0.82 -1.06
N ARG A 193 -12.27 -1.54 -0.41
CA ARG A 193 -11.50 -1.13 0.76
C ARG A 193 -10.29 -0.28 0.37
N PHE A 194 -9.83 -0.38 -0.88
CA PHE A 194 -8.85 0.55 -1.41
C PHE A 194 -9.58 1.86 -1.69
N GLY A 195 -9.26 2.92 -0.93
CA GLY A 195 -9.79 4.26 -1.23
C GLY A 195 -9.56 4.63 -2.70
N SER A 196 -10.38 5.54 -3.25
CA SER A 196 -10.27 5.98 -4.65
C SER A 196 -8.82 6.36 -4.97
N ILE A 197 -8.23 5.65 -5.95
CA ILE A 197 -6.85 5.89 -6.38
C ILE A 197 -6.88 7.07 -7.33
N GLU A 198 -6.10 8.10 -7.01
CA GLU A 198 -5.93 9.27 -7.86
C GLU A 198 -4.58 9.20 -8.61
N ALA A 199 -4.48 9.91 -9.73
CA ALA A 199 -3.19 10.12 -10.39
C ALA A 199 -2.25 10.93 -9.46
N GLY A 200 -0.96 10.63 -9.49
CA GLY A 200 0.08 11.25 -8.67
C GLY A 200 0.38 10.51 -7.36
N VAL A 201 -0.39 9.47 -7.02
CA VAL A 201 -0.13 8.67 -5.82
C VAL A 201 1.16 7.84 -5.98
N PRO A 202 2.06 7.81 -4.97
CA PRO A 202 3.28 7.02 -5.04
C PRO A 202 3.00 5.52 -4.92
N ILE A 203 3.74 4.74 -5.71
CA ILE A 203 3.72 3.29 -5.72
C ILE A 203 5.03 2.78 -5.18
N VAL A 204 4.93 1.83 -4.25
CA VAL A 204 6.07 1.18 -3.63
C VAL A 204 5.95 -0.34 -3.71
N THR A 205 7.06 -1.03 -3.53
CA THR A 205 7.07 -2.50 -3.49
C THR A 205 6.29 -3.03 -2.29
N ALA A 206 5.55 -4.12 -2.51
CA ALA A 206 4.71 -4.72 -1.48
C ALA A 206 5.52 -5.44 -0.39
N GLY A 207 6.65 -6.05 -0.76
CA GLY A 207 7.43 -6.91 0.13
C GLY A 207 6.74 -8.24 0.45
N GLY A 208 7.28 -8.97 1.42
CA GLY A 208 6.69 -10.21 1.93
C GLY A 208 7.16 -11.48 1.21
N SER A 209 6.45 -12.58 1.47
CA SER A 209 6.83 -13.94 1.05
C SER A 209 6.79 -14.17 -0.47
N ARG A 210 6.04 -13.35 -1.21
CA ARG A 210 5.87 -13.49 -2.65
C ARG A 210 6.52 -12.37 -3.45
N SER A 211 7.05 -11.34 -2.78
CA SER A 211 7.68 -10.20 -3.44
C SER A 211 9.17 -10.44 -3.61
N LEU A 212 9.65 -10.03 -4.78
CA LEU A 212 11.05 -10.15 -5.15
C LEU A 212 11.91 -9.02 -4.55
N ALA A 213 11.28 -7.93 -4.12
CA ALA A 213 11.95 -6.82 -3.46
C ALA A 213 11.50 -6.68 -2.01
N PRO A 214 12.33 -6.07 -1.15
CA PRO A 214 11.90 -5.59 0.16
C PRO A 214 10.67 -4.70 0.06
N PRO A 215 9.87 -4.57 1.13
CA PRO A 215 8.78 -3.60 1.17
C PRO A 215 9.29 -2.15 1.06
N ASP A 216 8.40 -1.24 0.66
CA ASP A 216 8.58 0.23 0.62
C ASP A 216 9.71 0.77 -0.26
N VAL A 217 10.14 0.01 -1.28
CA VAL A 217 11.01 0.56 -2.32
C VAL A 217 10.17 1.37 -3.29
N LEU A 218 10.53 2.65 -3.49
CA LEU A 218 9.86 3.53 -4.43
C LEU A 218 10.02 3.03 -5.87
N ILE A 219 8.92 2.94 -6.60
CA ILE A 219 8.91 2.54 -8.02
C ILE A 219 8.58 3.74 -8.90
N GLY A 220 7.56 4.51 -8.52
CA GLY A 220 7.00 5.54 -9.39
C GLY A 220 5.74 6.16 -8.84
N VAL A 221 5.04 6.88 -9.70
CA VAL A 221 3.75 7.50 -9.41
C VAL A 221 2.70 7.05 -10.43
N VAL A 222 1.44 7.00 -10.01
CA VAL A 222 0.32 6.73 -10.91
C VAL A 222 0.20 7.88 -11.92
N SER A 223 0.41 7.60 -13.20
CA SER A 223 0.21 8.56 -14.30
C SER A 223 -1.26 8.67 -14.66
N ARG A 224 -1.92 7.52 -14.83
CA ARG A 224 -3.32 7.42 -15.26
C ARG A 224 -4.02 6.24 -14.60
N VAL A 225 -5.29 6.44 -14.25
CA VAL A 225 -6.21 5.39 -13.80
C VAL A 225 -7.18 5.11 -14.95
N VAL A 226 -7.16 3.90 -15.48
CA VAL A 226 -8.09 3.44 -16.52
C VAL A 226 -9.09 2.49 -15.87
N GLU A 227 -10.30 2.98 -15.63
CA GLU A 227 -11.36 2.14 -15.10
C GLU A 227 -11.79 1.08 -16.12
N ARG A 228 -11.91 -0.16 -15.66
CA ARG A 228 -12.43 -1.26 -16.46
C ARG A 228 -13.64 -1.83 -15.77
N VAL A 229 -14.70 -2.05 -16.55
CA VAL A 229 -15.89 -2.76 -16.06
C VAL A 229 -15.56 -4.23 -15.80
N GLY A 230 -16.13 -4.80 -14.74
CA GLY A 230 -15.94 -6.19 -14.33
C GLY A 230 -15.11 -6.37 -13.07
N SER A 231 -14.67 -7.60 -12.79
CA SER A 231 -14.03 -7.98 -11.52
C SER A 231 -12.51 -7.80 -11.47
N ALA A 232 -11.90 -7.39 -12.59
CA ALA A 232 -10.43 -7.30 -12.71
C ALA A 232 -9.83 -5.98 -12.18
N GLY A 233 -10.67 -5.09 -11.64
CA GLY A 233 -10.28 -3.77 -11.16
C GLY A 233 -9.77 -2.82 -12.26
N PRO A 234 -9.47 -1.56 -11.89
CA PRO A 234 -8.88 -0.59 -12.80
C PRO A 234 -7.50 -1.06 -13.29
N LEU A 235 -7.01 -0.48 -14.38
CA LEU A 235 -5.64 -0.62 -14.83
C LEU A 235 -4.91 0.70 -14.55
N LEU A 236 -3.79 0.65 -13.84
CA LEU A 236 -2.98 1.85 -13.60
C LEU A 236 -1.84 1.90 -14.61
N GLU A 237 -1.65 3.05 -15.26
CA GLU A 237 -0.42 3.39 -15.98
C GLU A 237 0.49 4.17 -15.04
N ILE A 238 1.79 3.88 -15.10
CA ILE A 238 2.74 4.34 -14.08
C ILE A 238 3.91 5.03 -14.75
N GLU A 239 4.29 6.15 -14.16
CA GLU A 239 5.55 6.82 -14.46
C GLU A 239 6.62 6.33 -13.47
N ILE A 240 7.70 5.77 -14.00
CA ILE A 240 8.80 5.24 -13.20
C ILE A 240 9.61 6.41 -12.64
N ALA A 241 9.88 6.39 -11.33
CA ALA A 241 10.69 7.44 -10.68
C ALA A 241 12.19 7.31 -11.00
N ALA A 242 12.65 6.10 -11.31
CA ALA A 242 14.03 5.84 -11.71
C ALA A 242 14.26 6.24 -13.17
N GLU A 243 15.38 6.92 -13.45
CA GLU A 243 15.85 7.15 -14.81
C GLU A 243 16.55 5.88 -15.34
N LEU A 244 16.05 5.31 -16.44
CA LEU A 244 16.55 4.04 -17.00
C LEU A 244 17.51 4.22 -18.18
N THR A 245 17.57 5.41 -18.79
CA THR A 245 18.33 5.66 -20.03
C THR A 245 19.80 5.96 -19.78
N ASN A 246 20.14 6.55 -18.63
CA ASN A 246 21.51 6.97 -18.31
C ASN A 246 21.99 6.32 -17.00
N LEU A 247 22.11 4.99 -17.00
CA LEU A 247 22.50 4.25 -15.81
C LEU A 247 24.01 4.08 -15.74
N SER A 248 24.72 4.91 -14.97
CA SER A 248 26.16 4.70 -14.71
C SER A 248 26.43 3.78 -13.52
N PHE A 249 25.64 3.92 -12.46
CA PHE A 249 25.79 3.18 -11.21
C PHE A 249 24.45 2.66 -10.72
N VAL A 250 24.47 1.47 -10.15
CA VAL A 250 23.29 0.86 -9.54
C VAL A 250 23.64 0.26 -8.19
N ARG A 251 22.62 0.11 -7.36
CA ARG A 251 22.72 -0.54 -6.06
C ARG A 251 21.90 -1.81 -6.05
N VAL A 252 22.56 -2.94 -5.86
CA VAL A 252 21.94 -4.25 -5.68
C VAL A 252 21.66 -4.46 -4.21
N LEU A 253 20.42 -4.72 -3.82
CA LEU A 253 20.12 -5.14 -2.45
C LEU A 253 20.37 -6.64 -2.35
N LEU A 254 21.16 -7.05 -1.35
CA LEU A 254 21.42 -8.45 -1.02
C LEU A 254 20.21 -9.05 -0.29
N TYR A 255 19.05 -9.00 -0.96
CA TYR A 255 17.78 -9.54 -0.52
C TYR A 255 17.52 -10.85 -1.26
N GLN A 256 17.43 -11.96 -0.54
CA GLN A 256 17.07 -13.24 -1.13
C GLN A 256 15.56 -13.40 -1.08
N PRO A 257 14.86 -13.38 -2.23
CA PRO A 257 13.44 -13.69 -2.24
C PRO A 257 13.26 -15.17 -1.90
N ILE A 258 12.34 -15.48 -0.98
CA ILE A 258 12.11 -16.86 -0.55
C ILE A 258 11.59 -17.75 -1.69
N THR A 259 11.03 -17.16 -2.75
CA THR A 259 10.58 -17.84 -3.96
C THR A 259 11.70 -18.46 -4.79
N GLU A 260 12.96 -18.06 -4.58
CA GLU A 260 14.10 -18.56 -5.34
C GLU A 260 15.09 -19.41 -4.51
N LYS A 261 14.75 -19.70 -3.25
CA LYS A 261 15.55 -20.64 -2.45
C LYS A 261 15.44 -22.03 -3.07
N LYS A 262 16.45 -22.44 -3.85
CA LYS A 262 16.58 -23.81 -4.36
C LYS A 262 16.42 -24.76 -3.17
N SER A 263 15.41 -25.62 -3.23
CA SER A 263 15.23 -26.68 -2.22
C SER A 263 16.53 -27.50 -2.14
N PRO A 264 17.02 -27.81 -0.93
CA PRO A 264 18.28 -28.54 -0.75
C PRO A 264 18.24 -29.93 -1.39
#